data_AF-A0AAP8GN90-F1
#
_entry.id   AF-A0AAP8GN90-F1
#
_cell.length_a   1.000
_cell.length_b   1.000
_cell.length_c   1.000
_cell.angle_alpha   90.00
_cell.angle_beta   90.00
_cell.angle_gamma   90.00
#
_symmetry.space_group_name_H-M   'P 1'
#
loop_
_entity.id
_entity.type
_entity.pdbx_description
1 polymer ?
#
loop_
_entity_poly.entity_id
_entity_poly.type
_entity_poly.pdbx_seq_one_letter_code
_entity_poly.pdbx_strand_id
1 'polypeptide(L)'
;MRFIISESIRIDDEIFKALKNKNYNEFLQKEYGEGLAGLGMSISSPNDFTEEYKHDLRREIKLSNKSKSAILHMLNELIKEVNLEMNSTTNEFYIEFKKIFYNHFFLGDGNIDHDGWLKILNEVVNRIKDSLLDEDFYFPILANGLEKDEINLGIASIIPKENIFSDIQPNFTTDVIELAEEFCNSQLHPYKHFLKITIKNCSKERRKYLSKQIANFIVGIIQLFSEHFQIDSDVVALSLNPYPNYESFYITNNDDGYNYCFSSKGTIVHSAVFWQKFKQENASELGSIIKQIIIHATTPKSNPVLVDRLIDAIFIFRRAMQDNDDSSKIVKLTTTLERLVNTQKITSLPHL
;
A
#
# COMPACT_ATOMS: atom_id res chain seq x y z
N MET A 1 2.39 15.35 -28.02
CA MET A 1 0.94 15.62 -28.11
C MET A 1 0.38 15.35 -29.51
N ARG A 2 0.76 16.11 -30.57
CA ARG A 2 0.39 15.76 -31.97
C ARG A 2 0.75 14.33 -32.37
N PHE A 3 1.88 13.83 -31.88
CA PHE A 3 2.35 12.46 -32.08
C PHE A 3 1.35 11.38 -31.64
N ILE A 4 0.64 11.53 -30.52
CA ILE A 4 -0.23 10.48 -29.97
C ILE A 4 -1.45 10.22 -30.87
N ILE A 5 -2.06 11.29 -31.38
CA ILE A 5 -3.21 11.19 -32.28
C ILE A 5 -2.79 10.71 -33.65
N SER A 6 -1.70 11.26 -34.20
CA SER A 6 -1.20 10.84 -35.50
C SER A 6 -0.81 9.37 -35.51
N GLU A 7 -0.25 8.89 -34.40
CA GLU A 7 0.07 7.47 -34.22
C GLU A 7 -1.17 6.61 -34.07
N SER A 8 -2.20 7.07 -33.35
CA SER A 8 -3.45 6.30 -33.19
C SER A 8 -4.13 6.11 -34.55
N ILE A 9 -4.21 7.18 -35.37
CA ILE A 9 -4.74 7.12 -36.75
C ILE A 9 -3.88 6.20 -37.62
N ARG A 10 -2.54 6.33 -37.56
CA ARG A 10 -1.62 5.47 -38.31
C ARG A 10 -1.85 3.99 -37.96
N ILE A 11 -2.01 3.67 -36.67
CA ILE A 11 -2.22 2.31 -36.19
C ILE A 11 -3.54 1.75 -36.72
N ASP A 12 -4.64 2.51 -36.68
CA ASP A 12 -5.91 2.05 -37.23
C ASP A 12 -5.82 1.77 -38.74
N ASP A 13 -5.15 2.65 -39.50
CA ASP A 13 -4.90 2.46 -40.93
C ASP A 13 -4.01 1.25 -41.23
N GLU A 14 -2.95 1.04 -40.44
CA GLU A 14 -2.03 -0.08 -40.61
C GLU A 14 -2.67 -1.41 -40.21
N ILE A 15 -3.52 -1.45 -39.17
CA ILE A 15 -4.31 -2.63 -38.82
C ILE A 15 -5.21 -3.01 -39.99
N PHE A 16 -5.93 -2.05 -40.57
CA PHE A 16 -6.81 -2.32 -41.70
C PHE A 16 -6.04 -2.87 -42.90
N LYS A 17 -4.86 -2.30 -43.21
CA LYS A 17 -3.97 -2.79 -44.27
C LYS A 17 -3.42 -4.19 -43.97
N ALA A 18 -3.00 -4.44 -42.74
CA ALA A 18 -2.43 -5.72 -42.32
C ALA A 18 -3.48 -6.86 -42.38
N LEU A 19 -4.73 -6.56 -41.98
CA LEU A 19 -5.86 -7.48 -42.11
C LEU A 19 -6.16 -7.78 -43.59
N LYS A 20 -6.22 -6.75 -44.44
CA LYS A 20 -6.46 -6.91 -45.88
C LYS A 20 -5.35 -7.73 -46.57
N ASN A 21 -4.10 -7.53 -46.15
CA ASN A 21 -2.93 -8.18 -46.76
C ASN A 21 -2.56 -9.52 -46.09
N LYS A 22 -3.30 -9.98 -45.06
CA LYS A 22 -3.03 -11.20 -44.27
C LYS A 22 -1.68 -11.20 -43.53
N ASN A 23 -1.10 -10.03 -43.27
CA ASN A 23 0.20 -9.87 -42.57
C ASN A 23 0.01 -9.36 -41.13
N TYR A 24 -1.09 -9.73 -40.49
CA TYR A 24 -1.44 -9.23 -39.15
C TYR A 24 -0.40 -9.60 -38.08
N ASN A 25 0.19 -10.80 -38.15
CA ASN A 25 1.20 -11.23 -37.17
C ASN A 25 2.50 -10.43 -37.26
N GLU A 26 2.94 -10.07 -38.47
CA GLU A 26 4.11 -9.21 -38.68
C GLU A 26 3.87 -7.80 -38.13
N PHE A 27 2.65 -7.28 -38.34
CA PHE A 27 2.22 -6.01 -37.77
C PHE A 27 2.24 -6.04 -36.23
N LEU A 28 1.68 -7.09 -35.61
CA LEU A 28 1.69 -7.25 -34.16
C LEU A 28 3.11 -7.29 -33.60
N GLN A 29 4.01 -8.06 -34.22
CA GLN A 29 5.40 -8.17 -33.77
C GLN A 29 6.14 -6.83 -33.88
N LYS A 30 5.92 -6.09 -34.98
CA LYS A 30 6.55 -4.79 -35.22
C LYS A 30 6.07 -3.71 -34.24
N GLU A 31 4.77 -3.61 -34.01
CA GLU A 31 4.19 -2.51 -33.23
C GLU A 31 4.09 -2.82 -31.72
N TYR A 32 3.95 -4.11 -31.38
CA TYR A 32 3.63 -4.56 -30.02
C TYR A 32 4.68 -5.51 -29.40
N GLY A 33 5.58 -6.09 -30.19
CA GLY A 33 6.60 -7.05 -29.72
C GLY A 33 6.10 -8.50 -29.66
N GLU A 34 6.86 -9.39 -29.01
CA GLU A 34 6.45 -10.79 -28.79
C GLU A 34 5.52 -10.95 -27.57
N GLY A 35 4.51 -11.83 -27.68
CA GLY A 35 3.66 -12.27 -26.56
C GLY A 35 2.35 -11.47 -26.33
N LEU A 36 1.82 -11.53 -25.10
CA LEU A 36 0.58 -10.87 -24.64
C LEU A 36 0.69 -9.32 -24.53
N ALA A 37 1.74 -8.72 -25.10
CA ALA A 37 2.09 -7.31 -24.98
C ALA A 37 1.05 -6.33 -25.56
N GLY A 38 0.08 -6.84 -26.35
CA GLY A 38 -1.05 -6.06 -26.88
C GLY A 38 -2.18 -5.75 -25.87
N LEU A 39 -2.17 -6.34 -24.68
CA LEU A 39 -3.19 -6.08 -23.66
C LEU A 39 -3.04 -4.67 -23.06
N GLY A 40 -4.10 -3.87 -23.12
CA GLY A 40 -4.12 -2.49 -22.62
C GLY A 40 -3.55 -1.44 -23.58
N MET A 41 -3.45 -1.78 -24.87
CA MET A 41 -3.08 -0.88 -25.97
C MET A 41 -4.30 -0.27 -26.67
N SER A 42 -5.46 -0.32 -26.02
CA SER A 42 -6.67 0.36 -26.46
C SER A 42 -7.22 1.26 -25.35
N ILE A 43 -7.81 2.38 -25.75
CA ILE A 43 -8.70 3.18 -24.93
C ILE A 43 -10.12 2.83 -25.37
N SER A 44 -10.77 1.98 -24.59
CA SER A 44 -12.16 1.58 -24.81
C SER A 44 -13.11 2.53 -24.07
N SER A 45 -14.40 2.49 -24.42
CA SER A 45 -15.45 3.18 -23.68
C SER A 45 -15.31 2.94 -22.17
N PRO A 46 -15.48 3.97 -21.33
CA PRO A 46 -15.62 3.79 -19.89
C PRO A 46 -16.70 2.75 -19.57
N ASN A 47 -16.44 1.93 -18.54
CA ASN A 47 -17.36 0.85 -18.12
C ASN A 47 -18.57 1.36 -17.32
N ASP A 48 -18.57 2.64 -16.93
CA ASP A 48 -19.62 3.26 -16.15
C ASP A 48 -20.84 3.49 -17.06
N PHE A 49 -21.92 2.72 -16.88
CA PHE A 49 -23.16 2.92 -17.65
C PHE A 49 -23.87 4.19 -17.17
N THR A 50 -23.65 5.29 -17.88
CA THR A 50 -24.40 6.55 -17.73
C THR A 50 -25.29 6.76 -18.95
N GLU A 51 -26.34 7.59 -18.85
CA GLU A 51 -27.20 7.94 -19.99
C GLU A 51 -26.38 8.54 -21.16
N GLU A 52 -25.22 9.15 -20.88
CA GLU A 52 -24.28 9.66 -21.88
C GLU A 52 -23.73 8.56 -22.81
N TYR A 53 -23.62 7.31 -22.34
CA TYR A 53 -23.07 6.18 -23.11
C TYR A 53 -24.16 5.27 -23.73
N LYS A 54 -25.45 5.61 -23.56
CA LYS A 54 -26.58 4.75 -23.97
C LYS A 54 -26.68 4.50 -25.48
N HIS A 55 -26.10 5.40 -26.27
CA HIS A 55 -26.06 5.31 -27.75
C HIS A 55 -24.63 5.12 -28.30
N ASP A 56 -23.65 4.87 -27.43
CA ASP A 56 -22.27 4.67 -27.87
C ASP A 56 -22.10 3.29 -28.55
N LEU A 57 -21.51 3.29 -29.74
CA LEU A 57 -21.16 2.10 -30.50
C LEU A 57 -19.98 1.32 -29.88
N ARG A 58 -19.48 1.72 -28.70
CA ARG A 58 -18.35 1.14 -27.98
C ARG A 58 -17.11 1.05 -28.87
N ARG A 59 -16.72 2.19 -29.43
CA ARG A 59 -15.50 2.31 -30.22
C ARG A 59 -14.27 2.14 -29.33
N GLU A 60 -13.14 1.79 -29.93
CA GLU A 60 -11.86 1.72 -29.25
C GLU A 60 -10.83 2.58 -29.99
N ILE A 61 -10.00 3.31 -29.23
CA ILE A 61 -8.83 4.01 -29.79
C ILE A 61 -7.65 3.07 -29.65
N LYS A 62 -7.07 2.61 -30.76
CA LYS A 62 -5.87 1.77 -30.73
C LYS A 62 -4.63 2.63 -30.57
N LEU A 63 -3.72 2.23 -29.68
CA LEU A 63 -2.47 2.91 -29.40
C LEU A 63 -1.28 2.06 -29.84
N SER A 64 -0.23 2.70 -30.35
CA SER A 64 1.10 2.06 -30.48
C SER A 64 1.82 1.99 -29.13
N ASN A 65 2.85 1.14 -29.01
CA ASN A 65 3.69 1.09 -27.80
C ASN A 65 4.35 2.45 -27.54
N LYS A 66 4.77 3.12 -28.62
CA LYS A 66 5.35 4.46 -28.56
C LYS A 66 4.34 5.49 -28.02
N SER A 67 3.09 5.41 -28.44
CA SER A 67 2.03 6.32 -27.98
C SER A 67 1.70 6.11 -26.51
N LYS A 68 1.56 4.84 -26.08
CA LYS A 68 1.34 4.49 -24.68
C LYS A 68 2.49 4.99 -23.80
N SER A 69 3.74 4.74 -24.19
CA SER A 69 4.91 5.22 -23.45
C SER A 69 4.97 6.75 -23.38
N ALA A 70 4.62 7.44 -24.47
CA ALA A 70 4.56 8.89 -24.49
C ALA A 70 3.46 9.45 -23.55
N ILE A 71 2.29 8.81 -23.48
CA ILE A 71 1.22 9.16 -22.54
C ILE A 71 1.71 8.96 -21.11
N LEU A 72 2.26 7.79 -20.78
CA LEU A 72 2.74 7.49 -19.43
C LEU A 72 3.85 8.45 -18.99
N HIS A 73 4.79 8.78 -19.88
CA HIS A 73 5.80 9.80 -19.62
C HIS A 73 5.18 11.16 -19.34
N MET A 74 4.21 11.60 -20.15
CA MET A 74 3.52 12.88 -19.95
C MET A 74 2.81 12.92 -18.59
N LEU A 75 2.08 11.86 -18.23
CA LEU A 75 1.36 11.78 -16.95
C LEU A 75 2.32 11.71 -15.76
N ASN A 76 3.49 11.06 -15.92
CA ASN A 76 4.57 11.06 -14.93
C ASN A 76 5.17 12.45 -14.68
N GLU A 77 5.27 13.29 -15.71
CA GLU A 77 5.73 14.67 -15.54
C GLU A 77 4.61 15.55 -14.95
N LEU A 78 3.38 15.35 -15.39
CA LEU A 78 2.22 16.07 -14.88
C LEU A 78 2.03 15.85 -13.37
N ILE A 79 2.08 14.59 -12.89
CA ILE A 79 1.90 14.28 -11.47
C ILE A 79 2.94 14.97 -10.57
N LYS A 80 4.18 15.13 -11.06
CA LYS A 80 5.24 15.88 -10.38
C LYS A 80 4.97 17.37 -10.41
N GLU A 81 4.60 17.92 -11.58
CA GLU A 81 4.29 19.34 -11.75
C GLU A 81 3.17 19.80 -10.82
N VAL A 82 2.14 18.96 -10.64
CA VAL A 82 1.01 19.26 -9.73
C VAL A 82 1.23 18.80 -8.30
N ASN A 83 2.42 18.29 -7.94
CA ASN A 83 2.81 17.81 -6.62
C ASN A 83 1.86 16.75 -6.02
N LEU A 84 1.39 15.81 -6.84
CA LEU A 84 0.50 14.71 -6.40
C LEU A 84 1.20 13.34 -6.35
N GLU A 85 2.51 13.30 -6.56
CA GLU A 85 3.33 12.07 -6.62
C GLU A 85 3.27 11.21 -5.34
N MET A 86 2.98 11.83 -4.19
CA MET A 86 2.84 11.12 -2.92
C MET A 86 1.39 10.69 -2.64
N ASN A 87 0.43 11.34 -3.28
CA ASN A 87 -1.00 11.21 -3.03
C ASN A 87 -1.67 10.21 -3.98
N SER A 88 -1.15 10.06 -5.20
CA SER A 88 -1.71 9.19 -6.24
C SER A 88 -0.61 8.54 -7.08
N THR A 89 -0.98 7.67 -8.01
CA THR A 89 -0.06 6.97 -8.91
C THR A 89 -0.27 7.39 -10.37
N THR A 90 0.77 7.24 -11.18
CA THR A 90 0.67 7.43 -12.64
C THR A 90 -0.38 6.52 -13.28
N ASN A 91 -0.59 5.33 -12.72
CA ASN A 91 -1.62 4.42 -13.21
C ASN A 91 -3.03 4.96 -12.97
N GLU A 92 -3.28 5.59 -11.83
CA GLU A 92 -4.57 6.26 -11.55
C GLU A 92 -4.79 7.44 -12.49
N PHE A 93 -3.76 8.27 -12.71
CA PHE A 93 -3.79 9.31 -13.75
C PHE A 93 -4.07 8.73 -15.13
N TYR A 94 -3.48 7.59 -15.49
CA TYR A 94 -3.68 6.94 -16.77
C TYR A 94 -5.11 6.40 -16.94
N ILE A 95 -5.70 5.86 -15.88
CA ILE A 95 -7.10 5.40 -15.87
C ILE A 95 -8.06 6.57 -16.12
N GLU A 96 -7.90 7.67 -15.40
CA GLU A 96 -8.76 8.86 -15.59
C GLU A 96 -8.51 9.55 -16.93
N PHE A 97 -7.25 9.64 -17.36
CA PHE A 97 -6.90 10.14 -18.69
C PHE A 97 -7.62 9.38 -19.78
N LYS A 98 -7.63 8.04 -19.74
CA LYS A 98 -8.34 7.23 -20.72
C LYS A 98 -9.82 7.57 -20.81
N LYS A 99 -10.50 7.73 -19.67
CA LYS A 99 -11.93 8.07 -19.63
C LYS A 99 -12.20 9.45 -20.25
N ILE A 100 -11.45 10.46 -19.81
CA ILE A 100 -11.64 11.84 -20.27
C ILE A 100 -11.25 11.98 -21.74
N PHE A 101 -10.14 11.38 -22.15
CA PHE A 101 -9.69 11.38 -23.53
C PHE A 101 -10.70 10.72 -24.46
N TYR A 102 -11.29 9.59 -24.05
CA TYR A 102 -12.35 8.93 -24.80
C TYR A 102 -13.57 9.84 -24.99
N ASN A 103 -14.06 10.43 -23.89
CA ASN A 103 -15.23 11.31 -23.92
C ASN A 103 -14.98 12.54 -24.79
N HIS A 104 -13.81 13.16 -24.66
CA HIS A 104 -13.43 14.32 -25.47
C HIS A 104 -13.42 14.00 -26.97
N PHE A 105 -12.93 12.82 -27.34
CA PHE A 105 -12.78 12.41 -28.73
C PHE A 105 -14.07 11.90 -29.37
N PHE A 106 -14.89 11.11 -28.66
CA PHE A 106 -16.07 10.46 -29.25
C PHE A 106 -17.42 11.06 -28.86
N LEU A 107 -17.51 11.79 -27.75
CA LEU A 107 -18.78 12.33 -27.24
C LEU A 107 -18.84 13.87 -27.26
N GLY A 108 -17.69 14.54 -27.13
CA GLY A 108 -17.64 15.99 -26.94
C GLY A 108 -17.37 16.84 -28.18
N ASP A 109 -17.20 16.23 -29.37
CA ASP A 109 -16.70 16.90 -30.60
C ASP A 109 -15.50 17.82 -30.33
N GLY A 110 -14.63 17.42 -29.39
CA GLY A 110 -13.58 18.27 -28.88
C GLY A 110 -12.41 18.40 -29.86
N ASN A 111 -11.94 19.63 -30.07
CA ASN A 111 -10.69 19.86 -30.81
C ASN A 111 -9.51 19.24 -30.05
N ILE A 112 -8.53 18.73 -30.79
CA ILE A 112 -7.33 18.10 -30.22
C ILE A 112 -6.08 18.95 -30.46
N ASP A 113 -6.31 20.26 -30.54
CA ASP A 113 -5.29 21.29 -30.48
C ASP A 113 -4.72 21.41 -29.06
N HIS A 114 -3.83 22.38 -28.86
CA HIS A 114 -3.17 22.59 -27.58
C HIS A 114 -4.18 22.82 -26.44
N ASP A 115 -5.23 23.60 -26.71
CA ASP A 115 -6.25 23.96 -25.72
C ASP A 115 -7.12 22.76 -25.34
N GLY A 116 -7.50 21.93 -26.33
CA GLY A 116 -8.19 20.67 -26.07
C GLY A 116 -7.39 19.72 -25.18
N TRP A 117 -6.08 19.59 -25.44
CA TRP A 117 -5.19 18.79 -24.59
C TRP A 117 -5.07 19.33 -23.17
N LEU A 118 -4.90 20.65 -23.02
CA LEU A 118 -4.85 21.26 -21.69
C LEU A 118 -6.15 21.03 -20.91
N LYS A 119 -7.31 21.11 -21.57
CA LYS A 119 -8.61 20.78 -20.94
C LYS A 119 -8.65 19.34 -20.43
N ILE A 120 -8.20 18.38 -21.24
CA ILE A 120 -8.13 16.97 -20.85
C ILE A 120 -7.23 16.78 -19.62
N LEU A 121 -6.01 17.33 -19.66
CA LEU A 121 -5.05 17.17 -18.56
C LEU A 121 -5.53 17.86 -17.27
N ASN A 122 -6.12 19.05 -17.37
CA ASN A 122 -6.68 19.76 -16.22
C ASN A 122 -7.85 18.99 -15.61
N GLU A 123 -8.74 18.44 -16.44
CA GLU A 123 -9.85 17.61 -15.98
C GLU A 123 -9.34 16.33 -15.28
N VAL A 124 -8.28 15.70 -15.80
CA VAL A 124 -7.63 14.56 -15.12
C VAL A 124 -7.16 14.96 -13.73
N VAL A 125 -6.45 16.08 -13.62
CA VAL A 125 -5.93 16.57 -12.34
C VAL A 125 -7.07 16.87 -11.37
N ASN A 126 -8.15 17.51 -11.82
CA ASN A 126 -9.31 17.82 -11.00
C ASN A 126 -9.97 16.55 -10.47
N ARG A 127 -10.25 15.57 -11.34
CA ARG A 127 -10.84 14.29 -10.93
C ARG A 127 -9.98 13.54 -9.93
N ILE A 128 -8.66 13.54 -10.13
CA ILE A 128 -7.75 12.93 -9.16
C ILE A 128 -7.84 13.65 -7.82
N LYS A 129 -7.78 14.99 -7.80
CA LYS A 129 -7.89 15.78 -6.57
C LYS A 129 -9.20 15.53 -5.84
N ASP A 130 -10.32 15.49 -6.57
CA ASP A 130 -11.65 15.25 -6.00
C ASP A 130 -11.80 13.82 -5.45
N SER A 131 -10.98 12.87 -5.92
CA SER A 131 -10.95 11.49 -5.42
C SER A 131 -10.09 11.30 -4.16
N LEU A 132 -9.28 12.30 -3.79
CA LEU A 132 -8.43 12.23 -2.61
C LEU A 132 -9.29 12.39 -1.36
N LEU A 133 -9.18 11.44 -0.44
CA LEU A 133 -9.96 11.42 0.79
C LEU A 133 -9.06 11.07 1.97
N ASP A 134 -9.57 11.35 3.16
CA ASP A 134 -9.04 10.82 4.42
C ASP A 134 -9.75 9.50 4.74
N GLU A 135 -9.00 8.51 5.24
CA GLU A 135 -9.57 7.21 5.58
C GLU A 135 -8.86 6.60 6.80
N ASP A 136 -9.65 6.11 7.74
CA ASP A 136 -9.20 5.39 8.91
C ASP A 136 -9.15 3.89 8.60
N PHE A 137 -8.00 3.27 8.84
CA PHE A 137 -7.80 1.82 8.72
C PHE A 137 -7.65 1.20 10.10
N TYR A 138 -8.32 0.08 10.31
CA TYR A 138 -8.31 -0.66 11.56
C TYR A 138 -7.69 -2.04 11.32
N PHE A 139 -6.56 -2.31 11.95
CA PHE A 139 -5.88 -3.60 11.85
C PHE A 139 -5.90 -4.31 13.20
N PRO A 140 -6.48 -5.51 13.32
CA PRO A 140 -6.36 -6.32 14.52
C PRO A 140 -4.89 -6.49 14.93
N ILE A 141 -4.58 -6.19 16.18
CA ILE A 141 -3.22 -6.26 16.74
C ILE A 141 -3.22 -7.10 18.02
N LEU A 142 -2.29 -8.06 18.09
CA LEU A 142 -2.02 -8.79 19.31
C LEU A 142 -1.26 -7.85 20.25
N ALA A 143 -1.95 -7.36 21.27
CA ALA A 143 -1.38 -6.49 22.30
C ALA A 143 -1.64 -7.10 23.68
N ASN A 144 -1.06 -8.28 23.93
CA ASN A 144 -1.25 -8.98 25.20
C ASN A 144 -0.75 -8.13 26.37
N GLY A 145 -1.51 -8.07 27.47
CA GLY A 145 -1.14 -7.26 28.64
C GLY A 145 -1.39 -5.75 28.50
N LEU A 146 -1.79 -5.27 27.31
CA LEU A 146 -2.42 -3.96 27.18
C LEU A 146 -3.87 -4.14 27.62
N GLU A 147 -4.30 -3.46 28.69
CA GLU A 147 -5.62 -3.68 29.29
C GLU A 147 -6.75 -3.02 28.46
N LYS A 148 -7.37 -1.95 28.95
CA LYS A 148 -8.37 -1.14 28.20
C LYS A 148 -7.80 0.20 27.77
N ASP A 149 -6.48 0.33 27.82
CA ASP A 149 -5.82 1.60 27.61
C ASP A 149 -5.58 1.87 26.13
N GLU A 150 -5.77 3.13 25.73
CA GLU A 150 -5.37 3.61 24.41
C GLU A 150 -3.91 4.07 24.42
N ILE A 151 -3.20 3.78 23.32
CA ILE A 151 -1.87 4.35 23.06
C ILE A 151 -1.93 5.21 21.81
N ASN A 152 -1.81 6.52 21.99
CA ASN A 152 -1.74 7.47 20.89
C ASN A 152 -0.31 7.56 20.32
N LEU A 153 -0.18 7.32 19.02
CA LEU A 153 1.05 7.35 18.22
C LEU A 153 0.97 8.42 17.11
N GLY A 154 0.20 9.49 17.34
CA GLY A 154 0.01 10.61 16.40
C GLY A 154 -1.11 10.33 15.42
N ILE A 155 -0.75 10.00 14.17
CA ILE A 155 -1.71 9.61 13.12
C ILE A 155 -2.22 8.18 13.26
N ALA A 156 -1.73 7.45 14.27
CA ALA A 156 -2.14 6.10 14.58
C ALA A 156 -2.42 5.97 16.08
N SER A 157 -3.24 5.01 16.47
CA SER A 157 -3.45 4.66 17.86
C SER A 157 -3.72 3.16 18.03
N ILE A 158 -3.29 2.60 19.17
CA ILE A 158 -3.70 1.26 19.59
C ILE A 158 -4.90 1.44 20.51
N ILE A 159 -6.05 0.90 20.11
CA ILE A 159 -7.34 1.12 20.76
C ILE A 159 -8.00 -0.21 21.11
N PRO A 160 -8.77 -0.29 22.22
CA PRO A 160 -9.53 -1.48 22.58
C PRO A 160 -10.54 -1.85 21.51
N LYS A 161 -10.76 -3.16 21.30
CA LYS A 161 -11.74 -3.66 20.32
C LYS A 161 -13.15 -3.16 20.62
N GLU A 162 -13.50 -3.03 21.91
CA GLU A 162 -14.85 -2.68 22.35
C GLU A 162 -15.25 -1.30 21.83
N ASN A 163 -14.31 -0.36 21.79
CA ASN A 163 -14.54 0.99 21.29
C ASN A 163 -14.82 0.98 19.76
N ILE A 164 -14.22 0.06 19.02
CA ILE A 164 -14.47 -0.05 17.58
C ILE A 164 -15.79 -0.74 17.30
N PHE A 165 -16.06 -1.85 17.97
CA PHE A 165 -17.32 -2.56 17.79
C PHE A 165 -18.52 -1.69 18.15
N SER A 166 -18.44 -0.86 19.20
CA SER A 166 -19.52 0.10 19.52
C SER A 166 -19.78 1.12 18.42
N ASP A 167 -18.73 1.56 17.72
CA ASP A 167 -18.82 2.60 16.68
C ASP A 167 -19.31 2.05 15.33
N ILE A 168 -18.93 0.82 14.99
CA ILE A 168 -19.26 0.21 13.69
C ILE A 168 -20.60 -0.53 13.69
N GLN A 169 -21.05 -1.03 14.85
CA GLN A 169 -22.28 -1.84 14.96
C GLN A 169 -23.53 -1.17 14.36
N PRO A 170 -23.75 0.16 14.46
CA PRO A 170 -24.88 0.82 13.80
C PRO A 170 -24.81 0.84 12.26
N ASN A 171 -23.62 0.67 11.68
CA ASN A 171 -23.33 0.91 10.27
C ASN A 171 -23.20 -0.38 9.44
N PHE A 172 -23.12 -1.53 10.08
CA PHE A 172 -22.95 -2.83 9.42
C PHE A 172 -24.04 -3.82 9.83
N THR A 173 -24.26 -4.85 9.01
CA THR A 173 -25.18 -5.92 9.32
C THR A 173 -24.66 -6.80 10.46
N THR A 174 -25.55 -7.42 11.21
CA THR A 174 -25.21 -8.34 12.30
C THR A 174 -24.23 -9.42 11.85
N ASP A 175 -24.46 -10.05 10.69
CA ASP A 175 -23.58 -11.08 10.13
C ASP A 175 -22.12 -10.60 9.95
N VAL A 176 -21.91 -9.35 9.51
CA VAL A 176 -20.57 -8.79 9.32
C VAL A 176 -19.89 -8.55 10.67
N ILE A 177 -20.66 -8.10 11.67
CA ILE A 177 -20.16 -7.90 13.04
C ILE A 177 -19.80 -9.23 13.69
N GLU A 178 -20.66 -10.25 13.57
CA GLU A 178 -20.41 -11.59 14.11
C GLU A 178 -19.16 -12.23 13.50
N LEU A 179 -18.95 -12.12 12.19
CA LEU A 179 -17.74 -12.61 11.53
C LEU A 179 -16.48 -11.89 12.04
N ALA A 180 -16.56 -10.57 12.27
CA ALA A 180 -15.44 -9.81 12.81
C ALA A 180 -15.16 -10.16 14.28
N GLU A 181 -16.19 -10.39 15.09
CA GLU A 181 -16.06 -10.86 16.47
C GLU A 181 -15.48 -12.27 16.53
N GLU A 182 -15.94 -13.20 15.69
CA GLU A 182 -15.42 -14.56 15.59
C GLU A 182 -13.93 -14.54 15.24
N PHE A 183 -13.54 -13.73 14.26
CA PHE A 183 -12.13 -13.54 13.90
C PHE A 183 -11.30 -13.02 15.09
N CYS A 184 -11.79 -11.98 15.78
CA CYS A 184 -11.07 -11.38 16.91
C CYS A 184 -11.01 -12.29 18.14
N ASN A 185 -12.02 -13.16 18.32
CA ASN A 185 -12.14 -14.08 19.45
C ASN A 185 -11.63 -15.49 19.13
N SER A 186 -11.01 -15.70 17.96
CA SER A 186 -10.51 -17.01 17.55
C SER A 186 -9.59 -17.63 18.63
N GLN A 187 -9.74 -18.94 18.88
CA GLN A 187 -8.94 -19.64 19.90
C GLN A 187 -7.43 -19.62 19.62
N LEU A 188 -7.04 -19.38 18.35
CA LEU A 188 -5.66 -19.23 17.94
C LEU A 188 -5.07 -17.90 18.43
N HIS A 189 -5.79 -16.79 18.25
CA HIS A 189 -5.28 -15.43 18.50
C HIS A 189 -6.40 -14.50 19.02
N PRO A 190 -6.46 -14.22 20.33
CA PRO A 190 -7.45 -13.28 20.88
C PRO A 190 -7.03 -11.82 20.67
N TYR A 191 -7.45 -11.22 19.56
CA TYR A 191 -7.22 -9.81 19.25
C TYR A 191 -8.11 -8.91 20.12
N LYS A 192 -7.52 -8.35 21.18
CA LYS A 192 -8.22 -7.41 22.08
C LYS A 192 -8.14 -5.94 21.67
N HIS A 193 -7.25 -5.62 20.73
CA HIS A 193 -6.99 -4.25 20.30
C HIS A 193 -6.93 -4.16 18.77
N PHE A 194 -7.14 -2.95 18.27
CA PHE A 194 -6.89 -2.56 16.90
C PHE A 194 -5.81 -1.49 16.84
N LEU A 195 -4.95 -1.58 15.83
CA LEU A 195 -4.13 -0.47 15.37
C LEU A 195 -4.95 0.36 14.38
N LYS A 196 -5.44 1.51 14.83
CA LYS A 196 -6.05 2.55 14.00
C LYS A 196 -4.95 3.36 13.31
N ILE A 197 -5.09 3.59 12.01
CA ILE A 197 -4.18 4.44 11.22
C ILE A 197 -5.01 5.35 10.33
N THR A 198 -4.84 6.66 10.47
CA THR A 198 -5.47 7.66 9.60
C THR A 198 -4.54 8.02 8.47
N ILE A 199 -4.92 7.69 7.22
CA ILE A 199 -4.20 8.15 6.02
C ILE A 199 -5.00 9.29 5.39
N LYS A 200 -4.33 10.43 5.20
CA LYS A 200 -4.98 11.66 4.73
C LYS A 200 -4.69 11.95 3.27
N ASN A 201 -5.66 12.55 2.61
CA ASN A 201 -5.55 13.18 1.30
C ASN A 201 -4.81 12.34 0.25
N CYS A 202 -5.10 11.04 0.18
CA CYS A 202 -4.47 10.14 -0.78
C CYS A 202 -5.56 9.46 -1.60
N SER A 203 -5.20 8.89 -2.75
CA SER A 203 -6.10 8.08 -3.56
C SER A 203 -6.40 6.75 -2.90
N LYS A 204 -7.47 6.07 -3.31
CA LYS A 204 -7.90 4.80 -2.69
C LYS A 204 -6.81 3.72 -2.71
N GLU A 205 -6.13 3.54 -3.84
CA GLU A 205 -5.07 2.54 -3.96
C GLU A 205 -3.87 2.90 -3.07
N ARG A 206 -3.48 4.18 -3.07
CA ARG A 206 -2.37 4.68 -2.26
C ARG A 206 -2.66 4.57 -0.77
N ARG A 207 -3.86 4.93 -0.32
CA ARG A 207 -4.29 4.79 1.09
C ARG A 207 -4.18 3.36 1.59
N LYS A 208 -4.70 2.39 0.81
CA LYS A 208 -4.64 0.97 1.15
C LYS A 208 -3.19 0.44 1.20
N TYR A 209 -2.33 0.90 0.30
CA TYR A 209 -0.92 0.51 0.32
C TYR A 209 -0.19 1.12 1.53
N LEU A 210 -0.33 2.43 1.73
CA LEU A 210 0.34 3.15 2.81
C LEU A 210 -0.11 2.66 4.18
N SER A 211 -1.41 2.44 4.41
CA SER A 211 -1.90 1.97 5.71
C SER A 211 -1.25 0.66 6.15
N LYS A 212 -1.04 -0.29 5.22
CA LYS A 212 -0.32 -1.54 5.49
C LYS A 212 1.17 -1.31 5.78
N GLN A 213 1.82 -0.43 5.02
CA GLN A 213 3.24 -0.10 5.24
C GLN A 213 3.43 0.54 6.62
N ILE A 214 2.57 1.50 6.98
CA ILE A 214 2.63 2.18 8.29
C ILE A 214 2.29 1.24 9.42
N ALA A 215 1.33 0.34 9.24
CA ALA A 215 1.04 -0.69 10.24
C ALA A 215 2.29 -1.55 10.53
N ASN A 216 2.94 -2.04 9.46
CA ASN A 216 4.18 -2.80 9.56
C ASN A 216 5.30 -1.98 10.22
N PHE A 217 5.42 -0.70 9.86
CA PHE A 217 6.39 0.22 10.44
C PHE A 217 6.21 0.40 11.94
N ILE A 218 4.97 0.65 12.38
CA ILE A 218 4.62 0.81 13.81
C ILE A 218 4.95 -0.47 14.58
N VAL A 219 4.64 -1.65 14.04
CA VAL A 219 5.06 -2.91 14.67
C VAL A 219 6.59 -3.02 14.77
N GLY A 220 7.31 -2.59 13.74
CA GLY A 220 8.78 -2.56 13.79
C GLY A 220 9.31 -1.68 14.91
N ILE A 221 8.70 -0.51 15.13
CA ILE A 221 9.02 0.36 16.28
C ILE A 221 8.77 -0.39 17.59
N ILE A 222 7.60 -1.01 17.75
CA ILE A 222 7.25 -1.73 18.98
C ILE A 222 8.23 -2.90 19.24
N GLN A 223 8.62 -3.64 18.20
CA GLN A 223 9.61 -4.72 18.29
C GLN A 223 10.99 -4.19 18.70
N LEU A 224 11.42 -3.02 18.20
CA LEU A 224 12.66 -2.38 18.65
C LEU A 224 12.62 -2.05 20.14
N PHE A 225 11.50 -1.54 20.64
CA PHE A 225 11.33 -1.31 22.08
C PHE A 225 11.34 -2.62 22.87
N SER A 226 10.79 -3.69 22.31
CA SER A 226 10.80 -5.01 22.92
C SER A 226 12.23 -5.49 23.15
N GLU A 227 13.05 -5.46 22.09
CA GLU A 227 14.49 -5.78 22.17
C GLU A 227 15.23 -4.84 23.13
N HIS A 228 14.96 -3.54 23.08
CA HIS A 228 15.59 -2.56 23.97
C HIS A 228 15.30 -2.84 25.46
N PHE A 229 14.08 -3.27 25.77
CA PHE A 229 13.68 -3.63 27.13
C PHE A 229 14.02 -5.06 27.52
N GLN A 230 14.63 -5.84 26.61
CA GLN A 230 14.91 -7.27 26.77
C GLN A 230 13.65 -8.09 27.07
N ILE A 231 12.56 -7.74 26.37
CA ILE A 231 11.27 -8.43 26.43
C ILE A 231 11.06 -9.07 25.06
N ASP A 232 10.60 -10.33 25.04
CA ASP A 232 10.42 -11.12 23.82
C ASP A 232 9.63 -10.35 22.74
N SER A 233 10.16 -10.28 21.52
CA SER A 233 9.57 -9.55 20.38
C SER A 233 8.20 -10.06 19.93
N ASP A 234 7.81 -11.27 20.38
CA ASP A 234 6.52 -11.86 20.11
C ASP A 234 5.33 -11.13 20.77
N VAL A 235 5.59 -10.08 21.58
CA VAL A 235 4.57 -9.28 22.28
C VAL A 235 3.55 -8.67 21.31
N VAL A 236 3.94 -8.41 20.05
CA VAL A 236 3.09 -7.74 19.06
C VAL A 236 3.14 -8.35 17.66
N ALA A 237 1.97 -8.77 17.17
CA ALA A 237 1.75 -9.15 15.77
C ALA A 237 0.49 -8.48 15.20
N LEU A 238 0.51 -8.17 13.89
CA LEU A 238 -0.62 -7.64 13.14
C LEU A 238 -1.25 -8.75 12.30
N SER A 239 -2.58 -8.73 12.15
CA SER A 239 -3.29 -9.66 11.26
C SER A 239 -2.92 -9.54 9.77
N LEU A 240 -2.20 -8.48 9.38
CA LEU A 240 -1.63 -8.33 8.04
C LEU A 240 -0.54 -9.37 7.72
N ASN A 241 0.03 -10.00 8.75
CA ASN A 241 0.93 -11.12 8.64
C ASN A 241 0.29 -12.32 9.34
N PRO A 242 0.10 -13.48 8.67
CA PRO A 242 -0.03 -14.72 9.41
C PRO A 242 1.28 -14.92 10.18
N TYR A 243 1.25 -15.64 11.30
CA TYR A 243 2.35 -15.91 12.23
C TYR A 243 2.50 -14.91 13.36
N PRO A 244 2.09 -15.34 14.55
CA PRO A 244 3.10 -15.82 15.48
C PRO A 244 3.24 -17.34 15.35
N ASN A 245 4.47 -17.84 15.30
CA ASN A 245 4.74 -19.27 15.43
C ASN A 245 4.38 -19.70 16.86
N TYR A 246 3.10 -20.01 17.09
CA TYR A 246 2.69 -20.79 18.26
C TYR A 246 2.89 -22.26 17.91
N GLU A 247 4.10 -22.77 18.13
CA GLU A 247 4.38 -24.20 17.98
C GLU A 247 3.74 -25.01 19.12
N SER A 248 2.47 -25.41 18.98
CA SER A 248 1.95 -26.66 19.54
C SER A 248 1.92 -26.82 21.08
N PHE A 249 0.72 -27.00 21.64
CA PHE A 249 0.59 -27.75 22.90
C PHE A 249 0.65 -29.24 22.58
N TYR A 250 1.57 -29.97 23.20
CA TYR A 250 1.54 -31.43 23.16
C TYR A 250 2.02 -32.04 24.47
N ILE A 251 1.42 -33.18 24.83
CA ILE A 251 1.78 -33.99 25.98
C ILE A 251 2.54 -35.22 25.44
N THR A 252 3.71 -35.49 25.96
CA THR A 252 4.46 -36.73 25.73
C THR A 252 4.42 -37.59 26.98
N ASN A 253 4.67 -38.89 26.85
CA ASN A 253 4.76 -39.81 27.98
C ASN A 253 5.92 -40.76 27.70
N ASN A 254 6.90 -40.82 28.60
CA ASN A 254 8.04 -41.72 28.53
C ASN A 254 8.25 -42.45 29.87
N ASP A 255 9.33 -43.23 30.02
CA ASP A 255 9.61 -43.99 31.24
C ASP A 255 9.83 -43.10 32.48
N ASP A 256 10.08 -41.80 32.29
CA ASP A 256 10.14 -40.78 33.34
C ASP A 256 8.76 -40.18 33.69
N GLY A 257 7.70 -40.61 33.02
CA GLY A 257 6.31 -40.20 33.22
C GLY A 257 5.76 -39.28 32.13
N TYR A 258 4.61 -38.65 32.43
CA TYR A 258 4.00 -37.65 31.57
C TYR A 258 4.85 -36.37 31.55
N ASN A 259 5.13 -35.88 30.35
CA ASN A 259 5.80 -34.62 30.11
C ASN A 259 4.90 -33.75 29.21
N TYR A 260 4.98 -32.44 29.32
CA TYR A 260 4.17 -31.54 28.50
C TYR A 260 5.03 -30.40 27.97
N CYS A 261 4.83 -30.03 26.71
CA CYS A 261 5.42 -28.86 26.11
C CYS A 261 4.33 -27.80 25.94
N PHE A 262 4.47 -26.68 26.65
CA PHE A 262 3.82 -25.45 26.25
C PHE A 262 4.72 -24.81 25.19
N SER A 263 4.22 -24.54 23.98
CA SER A 263 4.69 -23.32 23.31
C SER A 263 4.33 -22.15 24.22
N SER A 264 5.34 -21.62 24.88
CA SER A 264 5.22 -20.58 25.89
C SER A 264 5.00 -19.20 25.26
N LYS A 265 3.95 -19.04 24.45
CA LYS A 265 3.45 -17.70 24.07
C LYS A 265 2.01 -17.45 24.50
N GLY A 266 1.44 -18.32 25.34
CA GLY A 266 0.28 -17.97 26.16
C GLY A 266 0.66 -16.93 27.20
N THR A 267 0.15 -15.70 27.07
CA THR A 267 0.54 -14.51 27.87
C THR A 267 2.05 -14.36 27.97
N ILE A 268 2.62 -13.68 26.98
CA ILE A 268 4.06 -13.38 26.96
C ILE A 268 4.43 -12.74 28.30
N VAL A 269 5.36 -13.39 29.00
CA VAL A 269 5.80 -13.00 30.34
C VAL A 269 6.28 -11.55 30.25
N HIS A 270 5.89 -10.71 31.21
CA HIS A 270 6.19 -9.28 31.24
C HIS A 270 5.54 -8.41 30.14
N SER A 271 4.58 -8.93 29.36
CA SER A 271 3.85 -8.12 28.36
C SER A 271 3.14 -6.90 28.95
N ALA A 272 2.52 -7.02 30.14
CA ALA A 272 1.96 -5.86 30.84
C ALA A 272 3.04 -4.83 31.24
N VAL A 273 4.21 -5.31 31.67
CA VAL A 273 5.37 -4.47 32.03
C VAL A 273 5.91 -3.75 30.80
N PHE A 274 5.97 -4.43 29.65
CA PHE A 274 6.33 -3.82 28.37
C PHE A 274 5.43 -2.62 28.06
N TRP A 275 4.11 -2.81 28.10
CA TRP A 275 3.17 -1.73 27.77
C TRP A 275 3.25 -0.55 28.74
N GLN A 276 3.52 -0.81 30.02
CA GLN A 276 3.77 0.25 31.00
C GLN A 276 5.02 1.06 30.64
N LYS A 277 6.15 0.39 30.36
CA LYS A 277 7.40 1.06 29.94
C LYS A 277 7.23 1.80 28.61
N PHE A 278 6.59 1.17 27.62
CA PHE A 278 6.34 1.78 26.33
C PHE A 278 5.44 3.01 26.43
N LYS A 279 4.42 3.01 27.29
CA LYS A 279 3.61 4.20 27.57
C LYS A 279 4.41 5.34 28.19
N GLN A 280 5.31 5.02 29.14
CA GLN A 280 6.19 6.01 29.75
C GLN A 280 7.11 6.66 28.69
N GLU A 281 7.71 5.85 27.81
CA GLU A 281 8.53 6.37 26.70
C GLU A 281 7.71 7.11 25.64
N ASN A 282 6.49 6.65 25.34
CA ASN A 282 5.60 7.34 24.40
C ASN A 282 5.11 8.72 24.94
N ALA A 283 5.12 8.90 26.26
CA ALA A 283 4.85 10.17 26.92
C ALA A 283 6.10 11.07 27.04
N SER A 284 7.30 10.56 26.72
CA SER A 284 8.55 11.31 26.79
C SER A 284 8.84 12.10 25.50
N GLU A 285 9.97 12.81 25.47
CA GLU A 285 10.46 13.49 24.26
C GLU A 285 10.69 12.49 23.11
N LEU A 286 11.17 11.27 23.43
CA LEU A 286 11.34 10.20 22.46
C LEU A 286 10.00 9.82 21.80
N GLY A 287 8.92 9.73 22.59
CA GLY A 287 7.57 9.52 22.07
C GLY A 287 7.11 10.60 21.09
N SER A 288 7.47 11.86 21.35
CA SER A 288 7.17 12.98 20.43
C SER A 288 7.93 12.84 19.11
N ILE A 289 9.20 12.43 19.16
CA ILE A 289 10.01 12.16 17.98
C ILE A 289 9.44 10.98 17.18
N ILE A 290 9.04 9.90 17.85
CA ILE A 290 8.41 8.73 17.21
C ILE A 290 7.15 9.13 16.44
N LYS A 291 6.27 9.93 17.05
CA LYS A 291 5.06 10.45 16.40
C LYS A 291 5.40 11.24 15.14
N GLN A 292 6.44 12.07 15.17
CA GLN A 292 6.90 12.81 13.99
C GLN A 292 7.47 11.88 12.90
N ILE A 293 8.21 10.84 13.27
CA ILE A 293 8.73 9.85 12.32
C ILE A 293 7.59 9.06 11.66
N ILE A 294 6.57 8.66 12.42
CA ILE A 294 5.38 7.97 11.88
C ILE A 294 4.63 8.87 10.89
N ILE A 295 4.47 10.16 11.22
CA ILE A 295 3.91 11.15 10.28
C ILE A 295 4.78 11.24 9.02
N HIS A 296 6.10 11.32 9.17
CA HIS A 296 7.02 11.38 8.03
C HIS A 296 6.92 10.17 7.12
N ALA A 297 6.76 8.97 7.69
CA ALA A 297 6.60 7.73 6.94
C ALA A 297 5.35 7.71 6.03
N THR A 298 4.32 8.50 6.34
CA THR A 298 3.13 8.63 5.45
C THR A 298 3.34 9.56 4.27
N THR A 299 4.28 10.48 4.39
CA THR A 299 4.56 11.52 3.38
C THR A 299 6.07 11.59 3.15
N PRO A 300 6.68 10.52 2.59
CA PRO A 300 8.11 10.51 2.33
C PRO A 300 8.46 11.68 1.41
N LYS A 301 9.54 12.39 1.74
CA LYS A 301 9.99 13.51 0.90
C LYS A 301 10.63 12.98 -0.38
N SER A 302 10.49 13.74 -1.47
CA SER A 302 11.12 13.42 -2.76
C SER A 302 12.65 13.35 -2.70
N ASN A 303 13.26 13.99 -1.69
CA ASN A 303 14.69 13.89 -1.41
C ASN A 303 14.92 13.11 -0.10
N PRO A 304 15.65 11.98 -0.13
CA PRO A 304 15.86 11.15 1.05
C PRO A 304 16.67 11.91 2.12
N VAL A 305 16.07 12.08 3.29
CA VAL A 305 16.66 12.69 4.48
C VAL A 305 17.12 11.58 5.44
N LEU A 306 17.89 11.92 6.46
CA LEU A 306 18.29 11.00 7.53
C LEU A 306 17.09 10.21 8.11
N VAL A 307 15.93 10.86 8.23
CA VAL A 307 14.68 10.22 8.71
C VAL A 307 14.21 9.10 7.79
N ASP A 308 14.31 9.24 6.47
CA ASP A 308 13.91 8.16 5.53
C ASP A 308 14.80 6.93 5.69
N ARG A 309 16.08 7.13 6.00
CA ARG A 309 17.02 6.02 6.29
C ARG A 309 16.70 5.31 7.59
N LEU A 310 16.29 6.07 8.61
CA LEU A 310 15.81 5.50 9.86
C LEU A 310 14.53 4.68 9.62
N ILE A 311 13.61 5.18 8.79
CA ILE A 311 12.40 4.45 8.41
C ILE A 311 12.74 3.14 7.70
N ASP A 312 13.62 3.18 6.69
CA ASP A 312 14.13 1.99 5.97
C ASP A 312 14.77 0.99 6.93
N ALA A 313 15.62 1.48 7.85
CA ALA A 313 16.29 0.65 8.84
C ALA A 313 15.28 -0.10 9.73
N ILE A 314 14.23 0.57 10.20
CA ILE A 314 13.17 -0.06 11.01
C ILE A 314 12.42 -1.14 10.19
N PHE A 315 12.16 -0.90 8.90
CA PHE A 315 11.55 -1.91 8.03
C PHE A 315 12.43 -3.15 7.86
N ILE A 316 13.73 -2.96 7.61
CA ILE A 316 14.69 -4.06 7.42
C ILE A 316 14.88 -4.82 8.74
N PHE A 317 15.00 -4.10 9.86
CA PHE A 317 15.07 -4.67 11.20
C PHE A 317 13.88 -5.60 11.47
N ARG A 318 12.65 -5.13 11.23
CA ARG A 318 11.46 -5.97 11.37
C ARG A 318 11.52 -7.22 10.50
N ARG A 319 11.95 -7.09 9.24
CA ARG A 319 12.11 -8.24 8.34
C ARG A 319 13.19 -9.23 8.80
N ALA A 320 14.17 -8.80 9.59
CA ALA A 320 15.12 -9.69 10.24
C ALA A 320 14.46 -10.46 11.40
N MET A 321 13.67 -9.78 12.23
CA MET A 321 13.00 -10.42 13.37
C MET A 321 12.00 -11.51 12.95
N GLN A 322 11.46 -11.45 11.73
CA GLN A 322 10.53 -12.44 11.19
C GLN A 322 11.20 -13.56 10.38
N ASP A 323 12.52 -13.52 10.19
CA ASP A 323 13.20 -14.52 9.39
C ASP A 323 13.44 -15.80 10.22
N ASN A 324 13.39 -16.96 9.57
CA ASN A 324 13.72 -18.24 10.21
C ASN A 324 15.18 -18.64 9.96
N ASP A 325 15.82 -18.09 8.92
CA ASP A 325 17.22 -18.37 8.59
C ASP A 325 18.18 -17.37 9.25
N ASP A 326 19.07 -17.88 10.10
CA ASP A 326 20.01 -17.05 10.85
C ASP A 326 21.02 -16.31 9.95
N SER A 327 21.39 -16.89 8.80
CA SER A 327 22.28 -16.23 7.85
C SER A 327 21.61 -15.00 7.23
N SER A 328 20.36 -15.15 6.79
CA SER A 328 19.53 -14.07 6.27
C SER A 328 19.25 -12.99 7.34
N LYS A 329 19.01 -13.37 8.62
CA LYS A 329 18.90 -12.41 9.72
C LYS A 329 20.15 -11.53 9.84
N ILE A 330 21.33 -12.15 9.86
CA ILE A 330 22.61 -11.43 10.00
C ILE A 330 22.79 -10.44 8.84
N VAL A 331 22.50 -10.85 7.60
CA VAL A 331 22.59 -9.97 6.42
C VAL A 331 21.65 -8.77 6.56
N LYS A 332 20.40 -8.99 6.96
CA LYS A 332 19.40 -7.92 7.13
C LYS A 332 19.76 -6.95 8.26
N LEU A 333 20.25 -7.45 9.40
CA LEU A 333 20.71 -6.62 10.51
C LEU A 333 21.96 -5.81 10.13
N THR A 334 22.89 -6.42 9.41
CA THR A 334 24.07 -5.72 8.87
C THR A 334 23.65 -4.60 7.90
N THR A 335 22.70 -4.88 7.01
CA THR A 335 22.13 -3.88 6.09
C THR A 335 21.44 -2.73 6.84
N THR A 336 20.74 -3.05 7.95
CA THR A 336 20.10 -2.05 8.82
C THR A 336 21.14 -1.09 9.39
N LEU A 337 22.24 -1.62 9.93
CA LEU A 337 23.35 -0.82 10.45
C LEU A 337 24.00 0.02 9.35
N GLU A 338 24.24 -0.56 8.18
CA GLU A 338 24.80 0.17 7.04
C GLU A 338 23.92 1.37 6.66
N ARG A 339 22.60 1.19 6.61
CA ARG A 339 21.65 2.26 6.28
C ARG A 339 21.68 3.42 7.27
N LEU A 340 21.92 3.13 8.55
CA LEU A 340 22.00 4.12 9.62
C LEU A 340 23.36 4.85 9.64
N VAL A 341 24.45 4.11 9.39
CA VAL A 341 25.83 4.62 9.55
C VAL A 341 26.38 5.26 8.27
N ASN A 342 25.99 4.77 7.09
CA ASN A 342 26.55 5.24 5.83
C ASN A 342 25.95 6.60 5.44
N THR A 343 26.65 7.70 5.72
CA THR A 343 26.21 9.08 5.42
C THR A 343 26.38 9.49 3.95
N GLN A 344 26.97 8.65 3.10
CA GLN A 344 27.12 8.96 1.68
C GLN A 344 25.75 9.00 0.99
N LYS A 345 25.52 9.99 0.12
CA LYS A 345 24.31 10.04 -0.71
C LYS A 345 24.30 8.79 -1.59
N ILE A 346 23.34 7.89 -1.36
CA ILE A 346 23.03 6.82 -2.30
C ILE A 346 22.35 7.48 -3.51
N THR A 347 23.15 8.05 -4.41
CA THR A 347 22.72 8.31 -5.77
C THR A 347 22.61 6.95 -6.44
N SER A 348 21.37 6.50 -6.64
CA SER A 348 20.95 5.27 -7.33
C SER A 348 21.32 3.95 -6.66
N LEU A 349 20.32 3.10 -6.43
CA LEU A 349 20.43 1.68 -6.74
C LEU A 349 19.10 1.21 -7.36
N PRO A 350 19.15 0.29 -8.34
CA PRO A 350 17.99 -0.16 -9.09
C PRO A 350 17.15 -1.15 -8.26
N HIS A 351 15.90 -1.28 -8.68
CA HIS A 351 14.89 -2.24 -8.22
C HIS A 351 15.44 -3.54 -7.62
N LEU A 352 15.02 -3.82 -6.38
CA LEU A 352 14.91 -5.16 -5.79
C LEU A 352 13.52 -5.29 -5.15
#